data_AF-A0A7J4JXT8-F1
#
_entry.id   AF-A0A7J4JXT8-F1
#
_cell.length_a   1.000
_cell.length_b   1.000
_cell.length_c   1.000
_cell.angle_alpha   90.00
_cell.angle_beta   90.00
_cell.angle_gamma   90.00
#
_symmetry.space_group_name_H-M   'P 1'
#
loop_
_entity.id
_entity.type
_entity.pdbx_description
1 polymer ?
#
loop_
_entity_poly.entity_id
_entity_poly.type
_entity_poly.pdbx_seq_one_letter_code
_entity_poly.pdbx_strand_id
1 'polypeptide(L)'
;MKGEKIAELYSPYFPHQVFMTKKGGIRLIKNTIYHVKCKKRDMVILTGDVQALSSKGQYEVAGKILDYAEKIGAELVLTIGGYSTGKLNEKRRLYGVATHEEVMEWLKKNGVEFGIARGSIVGAAGLVPALAKLRNIKGACLMGETHGGYVDVKAANEMVELLARLLGFVIDTKKLETKAKEGEKILKKIEEEVQKNMITPYEPTGGSVSYIR
;
A
#
# COMPACT_ATOMS: atom_id res chain seq x y z
N MET A 1 1.28 14.04 11.14
CA MET A 1 2.28 13.37 11.99
C MET A 1 3.67 13.82 11.57
N LYS A 2 4.61 14.01 12.52
CA LYS A 2 6.02 14.27 12.20
C LYS A 2 6.78 12.97 12.46
N GLY A 3 7.23 12.30 11.39
CA GLY A 3 8.11 11.14 11.51
C GLY A 3 9.56 11.57 11.48
N GLU A 4 10.38 11.02 12.37
CA GLU A 4 11.83 11.18 12.35
C GLU A 4 12.42 10.12 11.42
N LYS A 5 13.27 10.53 10.48
CA LYS A 5 13.97 9.58 9.62
C LYS A 5 15.04 8.85 10.44
N ILE A 6 14.90 7.52 10.57
CA ILE A 6 15.82 6.71 11.39
C ILE A 6 16.73 5.80 10.56
N ALA A 7 16.33 5.44 9.34
CA ALA A 7 17.14 4.59 8.47
C ALA A 7 16.78 4.76 6.99
N GLU A 8 17.68 4.31 6.11
CA GLU A 8 17.49 4.25 4.67
C GLU A 8 17.90 2.87 4.18
N LEU A 9 17.12 2.31 3.25
CA LEU A 9 17.37 1.02 2.63
C LEU A 9 17.75 1.23 1.16
N TYR A 10 18.89 0.69 0.79
CA TYR A 10 19.42 0.63 -0.56
C TYR A 10 19.50 -0.83 -0.99
N SER A 11 19.36 -1.08 -2.29
CA SER A 11 19.39 -2.44 -2.82
C SER A 11 19.97 -2.46 -4.23
N PRO A 12 20.85 -3.43 -4.56
CA PRO A 12 21.29 -3.65 -5.93
C PRO A 12 20.16 -4.19 -6.83
N TYR A 13 19.00 -4.54 -6.26
CA TYR A 13 17.82 -5.01 -6.99
C TYR A 13 16.80 -3.89 -7.29
N PHE A 14 17.12 -2.66 -6.92
CA PHE A 14 16.40 -1.49 -7.42
C PHE A 14 16.86 -1.15 -8.85
N PRO A 15 16.05 -0.39 -9.63
CA PRO A 15 16.45 0.06 -10.96
C PRO A 15 17.80 0.78 -10.92
N HIS A 16 18.60 0.57 -11.97
CA HIS A 16 19.95 1.12 -12.12
C HIS A 16 19.95 2.61 -12.51
N GLN A 17 19.15 3.41 -11.82
CA GLN A 17 18.98 4.83 -12.10
C GLN A 17 19.04 5.67 -10.83
N VAL A 18 19.25 6.96 -11.03
CA VAL A 18 19.34 7.98 -9.98
C VAL A 18 18.30 9.06 -10.21
N PHE A 19 17.93 9.78 -9.16
CA PHE A 19 17.09 10.97 -9.28
C PHE A 19 17.95 12.23 -9.27
N MET A 20 17.65 13.12 -10.21
CA MET A 20 18.11 14.51 -10.16
C MET A 20 17.25 15.28 -9.16
N THR A 21 17.89 16.00 -8.26
CA THR A 21 17.20 16.84 -7.28
C THR A 21 16.91 18.22 -7.88
N LYS A 22 15.89 18.90 -7.36
CA LYS A 22 15.55 20.28 -7.78
C LYS A 22 16.68 21.30 -7.60
N LYS A 23 17.69 20.98 -6.79
CA LYS A 23 18.87 21.82 -6.53
C LYS A 23 20.09 21.42 -7.37
N GLY A 24 19.90 20.61 -8.41
CA GLY A 24 21.00 20.17 -9.30
C GLY A 24 21.89 19.05 -8.76
N GLY A 25 21.58 18.50 -7.58
CA GLY A 25 22.28 17.33 -7.03
C GLY A 25 21.75 15.98 -7.54
N ILE A 26 22.45 14.90 -7.19
CA ILE A 26 22.12 13.51 -7.53
C ILE A 26 21.74 12.71 -6.28
N ARG A 27 20.77 11.78 -6.39
CA ARG A 27 20.35 10.90 -5.29
C ARG A 27 20.05 9.49 -5.81
N LEU A 28 20.58 8.47 -5.14
CA LEU A 28 20.22 7.07 -5.37
C LEU A 28 18.74 6.79 -5.02
N ILE A 29 18.14 5.83 -5.71
CA ILE A 29 16.87 5.21 -5.32
C ILE A 29 17.02 4.59 -3.94
N LYS A 30 16.04 4.82 -3.07
CA LYS A 30 16.02 4.24 -1.73
C LYS A 30 14.62 4.03 -1.20
N ASN A 31 14.52 3.23 -0.15
CA ASN A 31 13.39 3.28 0.76
C ASN A 31 13.85 3.97 2.05
N THR A 32 12.94 4.64 2.73
CA THR A 32 13.21 5.43 3.93
C THR A 32 12.33 4.92 5.06
N ILE A 33 12.93 4.78 6.23
CA ILE A 33 12.29 4.32 7.44
C ILE A 33 12.14 5.51 8.39
N TYR A 34 10.92 5.74 8.84
CA TYR A 34 10.57 6.79 9.78
C TYR A 34 10.08 6.20 11.09
N HIS A 35 10.58 6.69 12.21
CA HIS A 35 9.97 6.47 13.52
C HIS A 35 8.91 7.52 13.77
N VAL A 36 7.76 7.09 14.26
CA VAL A 36 6.70 7.98 14.71
C VAL A 36 6.30 7.60 16.12
N LYS A 37 6.54 8.52 17.05
CA LYS A 37 6.09 8.39 18.42
C LYS A 37 4.58 8.57 18.50
N CYS A 38 3.90 7.60 19.09
CA CYS A 38 2.45 7.61 19.27
C CYS A 38 2.10 7.38 20.75
N LYS A 39 0.87 7.69 21.16
CA LYS A 39 0.47 7.62 22.58
C LYS A 39 0.47 6.20 23.14
N LYS A 40 0.06 5.21 22.34
CA LYS A 40 -0.13 3.81 22.78
C LYS A 40 1.01 2.89 22.38
N ARG A 41 1.50 3.04 21.15
CA ARG A 41 2.51 2.18 20.54
C ARG A 41 3.25 2.94 19.47
N ASP A 42 4.56 2.99 19.56
CA ASP A 42 5.39 3.60 18.54
C ASP A 42 5.24 2.86 17.20
N MET A 43 5.29 3.63 16.12
CA MET A 43 5.16 3.12 14.78
C MET A 43 6.45 3.36 14.00
N VAL A 44 6.82 2.38 13.19
CA VAL A 44 7.86 2.54 12.19
C VAL A 44 7.24 2.43 10.81
N ILE A 45 7.44 3.45 9.98
CA ILE A 45 6.87 3.55 8.64
C ILE A 45 8.01 3.36 7.63
N LEU A 46 7.90 2.32 6.81
CA LEU A 46 8.71 2.16 5.62
C LEU A 46 7.94 2.69 4.42
N THR A 47 8.56 3.59 3.66
CA THR A 47 8.07 4.04 2.36
C THR A 47 9.24 4.20 1.41
N GLY A 48 9.03 4.29 0.11
CA GLY A 48 10.17 4.38 -0.80
C GLY A 48 9.80 4.69 -2.23
N ASP A 49 10.84 4.89 -3.01
CA ASP A 49 10.74 5.26 -4.42
C ASP A 49 10.19 4.10 -5.27
N VAL A 50 10.60 2.86 -4.95
CA VAL A 50 10.32 1.65 -5.74
C VAL A 50 10.32 0.39 -4.86
N GLN A 51 9.81 -0.70 -5.42
CA GLN A 51 10.09 -2.06 -4.97
C GLN A 51 11.20 -2.71 -5.82
N ALA A 52 11.75 -3.84 -5.35
CA ALA A 52 12.73 -4.60 -6.12
C ALA A 52 12.14 -5.16 -7.43
N LEU A 53 12.97 -5.24 -8.48
CA LEU A 53 12.51 -5.58 -9.83
C LEU A 53 12.34 -7.07 -10.09
N SER A 54 13.07 -7.92 -9.37
CA SER A 54 13.08 -9.37 -9.58
C SER A 54 12.52 -10.12 -8.38
N SER A 55 12.04 -11.35 -8.59
CA SER A 55 11.58 -12.21 -7.49
C SER A 55 12.66 -12.39 -6.42
N LYS A 56 13.91 -12.69 -6.82
CA LYS A 56 15.04 -12.78 -5.89
C LYS A 56 15.21 -11.48 -5.09
N GLY A 57 15.19 -10.34 -5.76
CA GLY A 57 15.32 -9.04 -5.12
C GLY A 57 14.18 -8.72 -4.15
N GLN A 58 12.95 -9.13 -4.48
CA GLN A 58 11.79 -8.97 -3.59
C GLN A 58 11.97 -9.76 -2.29
N TYR A 59 12.39 -11.02 -2.37
CA TYR A 59 12.71 -11.84 -1.19
C TYR A 59 13.87 -11.26 -0.38
N GLU A 60 14.95 -10.81 -1.03
CA GLU A 60 16.11 -10.25 -0.35
C GLU A 60 15.78 -8.94 0.37
N VAL A 61 15.08 -8.02 -0.30
CA VAL A 61 14.66 -6.75 0.30
C VAL A 61 13.65 -6.98 1.43
N ALA A 62 12.66 -7.85 1.25
CA ALA A 62 11.71 -8.20 2.30
C ALA A 62 12.43 -8.82 3.52
N GLY A 63 13.41 -9.68 3.29
CA GLY A 63 14.27 -10.23 4.34
C GLY A 63 15.00 -9.14 5.11
N LYS A 64 15.64 -8.18 4.42
CA LYS A 64 16.32 -7.05 5.07
C LYS A 64 15.41 -6.12 5.84
N ILE A 65 14.17 -5.92 5.38
CA ILE A 65 13.14 -5.20 6.12
C ILE A 65 12.83 -5.92 7.43
N LEU A 66 12.67 -7.25 7.39
CA LEU A 66 12.37 -8.05 8.57
C LEU A 66 13.55 -8.19 9.53
N ASP A 67 14.78 -8.28 9.03
CA ASP A 67 16.01 -8.24 9.85
C ASP A 67 16.02 -6.95 10.70
N TYR A 68 15.66 -5.82 10.09
CA TYR A 68 15.55 -4.55 10.80
C TYR A 68 14.36 -4.53 11.77
N ALA A 69 13.21 -5.07 11.36
CA ALA A 69 12.01 -5.15 12.20
C ALA A 69 12.26 -5.97 13.48
N GLU A 70 12.94 -7.12 13.39
CA GLU A 70 13.36 -7.93 14.53
C GLU A 70 14.31 -7.17 15.44
N LYS A 71 15.31 -6.48 14.87
CA LYS A 71 16.30 -5.70 15.63
C LYS A 71 15.65 -4.62 16.51
N ILE A 72 14.54 -4.02 16.05
CA ILE A 72 13.80 -3.00 16.81
C ILE A 72 12.67 -3.58 17.67
N GLY A 73 12.52 -4.91 17.72
CA GLY A 73 11.49 -5.58 18.52
C GLY A 73 10.06 -5.41 17.97
N ALA A 74 9.89 -5.33 16.66
CA ALA A 74 8.57 -5.20 16.06
C ALA A 74 7.73 -6.48 16.24
N GLU A 75 6.59 -6.37 16.92
CA GLU A 75 5.67 -7.50 17.15
C GLU A 75 4.66 -7.70 16.01
N LEU A 76 4.43 -6.65 15.20
CA LEU A 76 3.41 -6.61 14.16
C LEU A 76 3.94 -5.81 12.95
N VAL A 77 3.79 -6.40 11.77
CA VAL A 77 4.00 -5.73 10.48
C VAL A 77 2.69 -5.64 9.71
N LEU A 78 2.34 -4.43 9.31
CA LEU A 78 1.19 -4.15 8.45
C LEU A 78 1.71 -3.64 7.11
N THR A 79 1.26 -4.27 6.02
CA THR A 79 1.45 -3.77 4.67
C THR A 79 0.14 -3.22 4.11
N ILE A 80 0.26 -2.32 3.14
CA ILE A 80 -0.85 -1.62 2.52
C ILE A 80 -0.72 -1.78 1.00
N GLY A 81 -1.81 -2.13 0.32
CA GLY A 81 -1.87 -2.23 -1.14
C GLY A 81 -3.24 -1.86 -1.70
N GLY A 82 -3.40 -1.99 -3.02
CA GLY A 82 -4.67 -1.81 -3.72
C GLY A 82 -5.27 -3.13 -4.19
N TYR A 83 -6.57 -3.31 -4.01
CA TYR A 83 -7.32 -4.42 -4.59
C TYR A 83 -8.15 -3.93 -5.78
N SER A 84 -7.66 -4.21 -6.99
CA SER A 84 -8.31 -3.79 -8.24
C SER A 84 -9.55 -4.64 -8.52
N THR A 85 -10.73 -4.01 -8.52
CA THR A 85 -12.01 -4.64 -8.87
C THR A 85 -12.48 -4.28 -10.29
N GLY A 86 -11.81 -3.32 -10.94
CA GLY A 86 -12.25 -2.75 -12.22
C GLY A 86 -13.59 -2.01 -12.13
N LYS A 87 -14.12 -1.77 -10.92
CA LYS A 87 -15.39 -1.10 -10.69
C LYS A 87 -15.18 0.11 -9.81
N LEU A 88 -15.96 1.16 -10.08
CA LEU A 88 -15.99 2.35 -9.24
C LEU A 88 -17.18 2.28 -8.27
N ASN A 89 -16.92 1.83 -7.05
CA ASN A 89 -17.93 1.82 -5.99
C ASN A 89 -17.86 3.11 -5.18
N GLU A 90 -19.00 3.70 -4.78
CA GLU A 90 -19.02 4.96 -4.03
C GLU A 90 -18.19 4.89 -2.74
N LYS A 91 -18.39 3.83 -1.94
CA LYS A 91 -17.58 3.54 -0.77
C LYS A 91 -16.52 2.50 -1.12
N ARG A 92 -15.28 2.75 -0.71
CA ARG A 92 -14.16 1.82 -0.93
C ARG A 92 -14.08 0.89 0.26
N ARG A 93 -14.25 -0.40 0.02
CA ARG A 93 -14.08 -1.41 1.07
C ARG A 93 -12.60 -1.62 1.36
N LEU A 94 -12.33 -2.08 2.58
CA LEU A 94 -10.98 -2.47 2.99
C LEU A 94 -10.97 -3.98 3.17
N TYR A 95 -10.08 -4.65 2.46
CA TYR A 95 -9.88 -6.09 2.56
C TYR A 95 -8.62 -6.41 3.36
N GLY A 96 -8.63 -7.57 4.01
CA GLY A 96 -7.51 -8.04 4.82
C GLY A 96 -7.12 -9.47 4.48
N VAL A 97 -5.82 -9.73 4.54
CA VAL A 97 -5.28 -11.06 4.84
C VAL A 97 -4.35 -10.95 6.03
N ALA A 98 -4.37 -11.95 6.92
CA ALA A 98 -3.57 -11.95 8.13
C ALA A 98 -2.93 -13.32 8.33
N THR A 99 -1.79 -13.31 9.02
CA THR A 99 -0.99 -14.51 9.31
C THR A 99 -1.46 -15.24 10.58
N HIS A 100 -2.16 -14.52 11.46
CA HIS A 100 -2.62 -14.97 12.78
C HIS A 100 -4.09 -14.58 12.98
N GLU A 101 -4.85 -15.47 13.62
CA GLU A 101 -6.29 -15.30 13.86
C GLU A 101 -6.61 -14.08 14.73
N GLU A 102 -5.83 -13.85 15.79
CA GLU A 102 -5.99 -12.67 16.66
C GLU A 102 -5.86 -11.34 15.89
N VAL A 103 -4.98 -11.26 14.88
CA VAL A 103 -4.81 -10.06 14.06
C VAL A 103 -5.99 -9.91 13.11
N MET A 104 -6.46 -11.02 12.53
CA MET A 104 -7.67 -11.04 11.70
C MET A 104 -8.88 -10.53 12.49
N GLU A 105 -9.13 -11.06 13.69
CA GLU A 105 -10.27 -10.66 14.51
C GLU A 105 -10.18 -9.22 14.98
N TRP A 106 -8.98 -8.74 15.33
CA TRP A 106 -8.75 -7.33 15.63
C TRP A 106 -9.08 -6.42 14.44
N LEU A 107 -8.66 -6.79 13.23
CA LEU A 107 -8.92 -6.01 12.01
C LEU A 107 -10.40 -6.06 11.59
N LYS A 108 -11.07 -7.21 11.71
CA LYS A 108 -12.52 -7.36 11.46
C LYS A 108 -13.35 -6.42 12.34
N LYS A 109 -13.03 -6.35 13.64
CA LYS A 109 -13.68 -5.43 14.59
C LYS A 109 -13.55 -3.95 14.19
N ASN A 110 -12.61 -3.62 13.31
CA ASN A 110 -12.36 -2.27 12.81
C ASN A 110 -12.83 -2.04 11.36
N GLY A 111 -13.65 -2.95 10.82
CA GLY A 111 -14.30 -2.79 9.51
C GLY A 111 -13.51 -3.34 8.32
N VAL A 112 -12.48 -4.17 8.56
CA VAL A 112 -11.75 -4.87 7.49
C VAL A 112 -12.45 -6.18 7.13
N GLU A 113 -12.73 -6.40 5.85
CA GLU A 113 -13.38 -7.60 5.34
C GLU A 113 -12.35 -8.69 5.01
N PHE A 114 -12.59 -9.93 5.45
CA PHE A 114 -11.73 -11.08 5.20
C PHE A 114 -12.47 -12.16 4.40
N GLY A 115 -11.75 -12.91 3.57
CA GLY A 115 -12.31 -14.01 2.75
C GLY A 115 -13.10 -13.56 1.51
N ILE A 116 -13.22 -12.25 1.27
CA ILE A 116 -13.90 -11.68 0.11
C ILE A 116 -12.93 -11.48 -1.06
N ALA A 117 -11.77 -10.87 -0.81
CA ALA A 117 -10.73 -10.70 -1.83
C ALA A 117 -10.16 -12.06 -2.26
N ARG A 118 -9.94 -12.23 -3.57
CA ARG A 118 -9.44 -13.46 -4.18
C ARG A 118 -8.19 -13.15 -5.01
N GLY A 119 -7.34 -14.15 -5.22
CA GLY A 119 -6.14 -14.04 -6.04
C GLY A 119 -4.85 -14.04 -5.22
N SER A 120 -3.78 -13.50 -5.81
CA SER A 120 -2.43 -13.48 -5.22
C SER A 120 -2.00 -12.04 -4.95
N ILE A 121 -1.25 -11.84 -3.85
CA ILE A 121 -0.68 -10.55 -3.48
C ILE A 121 0.76 -10.51 -3.96
N VAL A 122 1.08 -9.56 -4.82
CA VAL A 122 2.40 -9.44 -5.46
C VAL A 122 3.30 -8.48 -4.67
N GLY A 123 4.59 -8.79 -4.62
CA GLY A 123 5.63 -7.91 -4.08
C GLY A 123 5.61 -7.79 -2.56
N ALA A 124 6.16 -6.68 -2.06
CA ALA A 124 6.37 -6.45 -0.63
C ALA A 124 5.07 -6.55 0.19
N ALA A 125 3.93 -6.16 -0.40
CA ALA A 125 2.63 -6.17 0.27
C ALA A 125 2.24 -7.57 0.77
N GLY A 126 2.45 -8.61 -0.03
CA GLY A 126 2.18 -9.99 0.39
C GLY A 126 3.38 -10.64 1.06
N LEU A 127 4.58 -10.36 0.55
CA LEU A 127 5.77 -11.10 0.91
C LEU A 127 6.28 -10.78 2.31
N VAL A 128 6.27 -9.50 2.70
CA VAL A 128 6.72 -9.06 4.03
C VAL A 128 5.90 -9.72 5.16
N PRO A 129 4.56 -9.64 5.20
CA PRO A 129 3.80 -10.29 6.27
C PRO A 129 3.91 -11.81 6.21
N ALA A 130 3.95 -12.42 5.01
CA ALA A 130 4.11 -13.87 4.89
C ALA A 130 5.44 -14.36 5.47
N LEU A 131 6.54 -13.67 5.17
CA LEU A 131 7.86 -13.98 5.72
C LEU A 131 7.98 -13.61 7.21
N ALA A 132 7.29 -12.56 7.67
CA ALA A 132 7.25 -12.16 9.08
C ALA A 132 6.73 -13.31 9.96
N LYS A 133 5.73 -14.07 9.48
CA LYS A 133 5.19 -15.25 10.17
C LYS A 133 6.28 -16.28 10.46
N LEU A 134 7.20 -16.52 9.53
CA LEU A 134 8.30 -17.48 9.70
C LEU A 134 9.30 -17.04 10.79
N ARG A 135 9.25 -15.77 11.19
CA ARG A 135 10.08 -15.14 12.21
C ARG A 135 9.33 -14.85 13.50
N ASN A 136 8.14 -15.46 13.68
CA ASN A 136 7.25 -15.22 14.83
C ASN A 136 6.79 -13.76 14.97
N ILE A 137 6.85 -12.97 13.90
CA ILE A 137 6.29 -11.62 13.85
C ILE A 137 4.90 -11.70 13.26
N LYS A 138 3.92 -11.07 13.93
CA LYS A 138 2.55 -11.01 13.42
C LYS A 138 2.50 -10.15 12.16
N GLY A 139 1.74 -10.58 11.16
CA GLY A 139 1.69 -9.92 9.86
C GLY A 139 0.29 -9.82 9.29
N ALA A 140 -0.05 -8.71 8.65
CA ALA A 140 -1.24 -8.58 7.81
C ALA A 140 -1.00 -7.66 6.62
N CYS A 141 -1.73 -7.92 5.54
CA CYS A 141 -1.82 -7.03 4.38
C CYS A 141 -3.24 -6.45 4.31
N LEU A 142 -3.34 -5.13 4.32
CA LEU A 142 -4.56 -4.36 4.16
C LEU A 142 -4.64 -3.84 2.72
N MET A 143 -5.79 -4.00 2.08
CA MET A 143 -5.96 -3.63 0.68
C MET A 143 -7.19 -2.75 0.53
N GLY A 144 -7.00 -1.55 0.00
CA GLY A 144 -8.11 -0.68 -0.36
C GLY A 144 -8.71 -1.10 -1.69
N GLU A 145 -10.02 -1.28 -1.75
CA GLU A 145 -10.75 -1.47 -3.00
C GLU A 145 -10.49 -0.30 -3.95
N THR A 146 -10.13 -0.59 -5.19
CA THR A 146 -9.85 0.43 -6.22
C THR A 146 -10.28 -0.06 -7.60
N HIS A 147 -10.50 0.86 -8.53
CA HIS A 147 -10.62 0.51 -9.95
C HIS A 147 -9.29 -0.05 -10.50
N GLY A 148 -8.14 0.38 -9.95
CA GLY A 148 -6.80 -0.05 -10.40
C GLY A 148 -6.29 0.61 -11.69
N GLY A 149 -7.10 1.42 -12.36
CA GLY A 149 -6.71 2.15 -13.58
C GLY A 149 -6.07 3.52 -13.30
N TYR A 150 -6.11 3.99 -12.05
CA TYR A 150 -5.66 5.32 -11.64
C TYR A 150 -5.42 5.36 -10.12
N VAL A 151 -4.88 6.49 -9.64
CA VAL A 151 -4.64 6.73 -8.22
C VAL A 151 -5.99 6.98 -7.51
N ASP A 152 -6.46 5.99 -6.75
CA ASP A 152 -7.70 6.11 -5.98
C ASP A 152 -7.44 6.75 -4.60
N VAL A 153 -7.66 8.06 -4.52
CA VAL A 153 -7.46 8.82 -3.28
C VAL A 153 -8.51 8.47 -2.23
N LYS A 154 -9.72 8.05 -2.62
CA LYS A 154 -10.75 7.61 -1.65
C LYS A 154 -10.33 6.33 -0.95
N ALA A 155 -9.79 5.37 -1.70
CA ALA A 155 -9.21 4.16 -1.11
C ALA A 155 -8.07 4.49 -0.14
N ALA A 156 -7.20 5.44 -0.50
CA ALA A 156 -6.13 5.91 0.38
C ALA A 156 -6.68 6.58 1.66
N ASN A 157 -7.75 7.37 1.57
CA ASN A 157 -8.39 8.00 2.72
C ASN A 157 -8.98 6.96 3.69
N GLU A 158 -9.76 6.01 3.20
CA GLU A 158 -10.33 4.92 4.02
C GLU A 158 -9.22 4.16 4.76
N MET A 159 -8.10 3.89 4.07
CA MET A 159 -6.93 3.24 4.68
C MET A 159 -6.28 4.10 5.77
N VAL A 160 -6.08 5.39 5.51
CA VAL A 160 -5.49 6.32 6.49
C VAL A 160 -6.39 6.46 7.72
N GLU A 161 -7.70 6.54 7.53
CA GLU A 161 -8.66 6.58 8.64
C GLU A 161 -8.65 5.29 9.45
N LEU A 162 -8.58 4.13 8.79
CA LEU A 162 -8.41 2.85 9.49
C LEU A 162 -7.14 2.86 10.34
N LEU A 163 -5.99 3.21 9.76
CA LEU A 163 -4.71 3.23 10.50
C LEU A 163 -4.73 4.24 11.65
N ALA A 164 -5.38 5.40 11.46
CA ALA A 164 -5.58 6.39 12.50
C ALA A 164 -6.35 5.81 13.70
N ARG A 165 -7.44 5.07 13.44
CA ARG A 165 -8.22 4.37 14.47
C ARG A 165 -7.41 3.27 15.14
N LEU A 166 -6.75 2.40 14.37
CA LEU A 166 -6.00 1.25 14.88
C LEU A 166 -4.82 1.66 15.75
N LEU A 167 -4.09 2.72 15.34
CA LEU A 167 -2.82 3.12 15.94
C LEU A 167 -2.96 4.35 16.85
N GLY A 168 -4.17 4.92 16.95
CA GLY A 168 -4.50 5.98 17.88
C GLY A 168 -3.83 7.32 17.58
N PHE A 169 -3.72 7.68 16.31
CA PHE A 169 -3.20 8.98 15.88
C PHE A 169 -4.27 9.79 15.15
N VAL A 170 -4.09 11.12 15.11
CA VAL A 170 -4.92 12.03 14.33
C VAL A 170 -4.13 12.46 13.10
N ILE A 171 -4.68 12.23 11.90
CA ILE A 171 -4.15 12.77 10.64
C ILE A 171 -5.14 13.79 10.10
N ASP A 172 -4.61 14.95 9.70
CA ASP A 172 -5.35 15.91 8.90
C ASP A 172 -5.44 15.40 7.45
N THR A 173 -6.62 14.92 7.06
CA THR A 173 -6.92 14.39 5.73
C THR A 173 -7.22 15.48 4.70
N LYS A 174 -7.28 16.77 5.07
CA LYS A 174 -7.66 17.85 4.14
C LYS A 174 -6.81 17.90 2.88
N LYS A 175 -5.50 17.65 2.99
CA LYS A 175 -4.60 17.60 1.83
C LYS A 175 -4.88 16.40 0.92
N LEU A 176 -5.25 15.25 1.50
CA LEU A 176 -5.65 14.08 0.72
C LEU A 176 -7.00 14.35 0.03
N GLU A 177 -7.98 14.91 0.75
CA GLU A 177 -9.28 15.31 0.17
C GLU A 177 -9.15 16.32 -0.96
N THR A 178 -8.24 17.29 -0.84
CA THR A 178 -7.98 18.27 -1.91
C THR A 178 -7.48 17.57 -3.17
N LYS A 179 -6.50 16.65 -3.02
CA LYS A 179 -6.02 15.82 -4.14
C LYS A 179 -7.09 14.87 -4.67
N ALA A 180 -7.98 14.37 -3.81
CA ALA A 180 -9.10 13.52 -4.23
C ALA A 180 -10.02 14.27 -5.20
N LYS A 181 -10.40 15.50 -4.86
CA LYS A 181 -11.25 16.35 -5.70
C LYS A 181 -10.59 16.69 -7.03
N GLU A 182 -9.28 16.88 -7.05
CA GLU A 182 -8.51 17.08 -8.30
C GLU A 182 -8.54 15.81 -9.17
N GLY A 183 -8.28 14.64 -8.59
CA GLY A 183 -8.32 13.35 -9.29
C GLY A 183 -9.71 13.01 -9.85
N GLU A 184 -10.77 13.24 -9.07
CA GLU A 184 -12.17 13.03 -9.53
C GLU A 184 -12.54 13.94 -10.70
N LYS A 185 -12.07 15.19 -10.70
CA LYS A 185 -12.30 16.11 -11.82
C LYS A 185 -11.62 15.63 -13.10
N ILE A 186 -10.41 15.07 -12.98
CA ILE A 186 -9.71 14.47 -14.12
C ILE A 186 -10.47 13.23 -14.59
N LEU A 187 -10.95 12.38 -13.68
CA LEU A 187 -11.68 11.16 -14.01
C LEU A 187 -12.99 11.47 -14.77
N LYS A 188 -13.78 12.42 -14.28
CA LYS A 188 -15.01 12.86 -14.97
C LYS A 188 -14.72 13.36 -16.38
N LYS A 189 -13.64 14.13 -16.58
CA LYS A 189 -13.25 14.58 -17.91
C LYS A 189 -12.88 13.43 -18.84
N ILE A 190 -12.13 12.44 -18.33
CA ILE A 190 -11.78 11.24 -19.10
C ILE A 190 -13.03 10.43 -19.44
N GLU A 191 -13.96 10.24 -18.49
CA GLU A 191 -15.23 9.55 -18.74
C GLU A 191 -16.09 10.27 -19.79
N GLU A 192 -16.19 11.59 -19.71
CA GLU A 192 -16.89 12.43 -20.70
C GLU A 192 -16.23 12.37 -22.10
N GLU A 193 -14.89 12.34 -22.17
CA GLU A 193 -14.15 12.20 -23.43
C GLU A 193 -14.26 10.80 -24.02
N VAL A 194 -14.20 9.75 -23.19
CA VAL A 194 -14.40 8.37 -23.60
C VAL A 194 -15.83 8.13 -24.08
N GLN A 195 -16.84 8.69 -23.40
CA GLN A 195 -18.24 8.64 -23.86
C GLN A 195 -18.45 9.37 -25.18
N LYS A 196 -17.76 10.49 -25.41
CA LYS A 196 -17.79 11.19 -26.70
C LYS A 196 -17.12 10.39 -27.84
N ASN A 197 -16.14 9.55 -27.50
CA ASN A 197 -15.38 8.77 -28.48
C ASN A 197 -15.89 7.33 -28.70
N MET A 198 -16.86 6.85 -27.91
CA MET A 198 -17.50 5.54 -28.13
C MET A 198 -18.65 5.63 -29.14
N ILE A 199 -18.30 5.75 -30.43
CA ILE A 199 -19.07 5.17 -31.55
C ILE A 199 -18.19 4.08 -32.17
N THR A 200 -18.19 2.88 -31.57
CA THR A 200 -18.19 1.56 -32.23
C THR A 200 -18.09 0.44 -31.18
N PRO A 201 -18.90 -0.64 -31.25
CA PRO A 201 -18.88 -1.70 -30.23
C PRO A 201 -17.79 -2.75 -30.52
N TYR A 202 -17.08 -3.18 -29.48
CA TYR A 202 -16.20 -4.37 -29.49
C TYR A 202 -16.67 -5.36 -28.40
N GLU A 203 -16.93 -6.61 -28.79
CA GLU A 203 -17.27 -7.71 -27.88
C GLU A 203 -16.00 -8.38 -27.31
N PRO A 204 -15.92 -8.65 -25.99
CA PRO A 204 -14.76 -9.31 -25.41
C PRO A 204 -14.93 -10.84 -25.34
N THR A 205 -13.93 -11.58 -25.83
CA THR A 205 -13.74 -13.00 -25.55
C THR A 205 -12.78 -13.20 -24.37
N GLY A 206 -13.26 -13.88 -23.32
CA GLY A 206 -12.49 -14.84 -22.50
C GLY A 206 -11.43 -14.36 -21.49
N GLY A 207 -11.81 -14.36 -20.20
CA GLY A 207 -10.99 -14.81 -19.06
C GLY A 207 -9.97 -13.83 -18.46
N SER A 208 -10.29 -13.20 -17.32
CA SER A 208 -9.39 -12.30 -16.59
C SER A 208 -8.72 -12.95 -15.36
N VAL A 209 -7.41 -12.75 -15.22
CA VAL A 209 -6.65 -12.97 -13.96
C VAL A 209 -6.44 -11.59 -13.32
N SER A 210 -6.89 -11.41 -12.07
CA SER A 210 -6.70 -10.15 -11.32
C SER A 210 -5.36 -10.15 -10.58
N TYR A 211 -4.60 -9.07 -10.72
CA TYR A 211 -3.34 -8.82 -10.01
C TYR A 211 -3.54 -7.78 -8.91
N ILE A 212 -3.06 -8.08 -7.70
CA ILE A 212 -3.03 -7.16 -6.56
C ILE A 212 -1.67 -6.44 -6.60
N ARG A 213 -1.66 -5.11 -6.61
CA ARG A 213 -0.44 -4.26 -6.63
C ARG A 213 -0.37 -3.36 -5.41
#